data_AF-A0A743EJ35-F1
#
_entry.id   AF-A0A743EJ35-F1
#
_cell.length_a   1.000
_cell.length_b   1.000
_cell.length_c   1.000
_cell.angle_alpha   90.00
_cell.angle_beta   90.00
_cell.angle_gamma   90.00
#
_symmetry.space_group_name_H-M   'P 1'
#
loop_
_entity.id
_entity.type
_entity.pdbx_description
1 polymer ?
#
loop_
_entity_poly.entity_id
_entity_poly.type
_entity_poly.pdbx_seq_one_letter_code
_entity_poly.pdbx_strand_id
1 'polypeptide(L)'
;MNILYTESSPDIGGQELQAIAQMQAMTRARHQVVLACRADSRIAEEAEKHAIKVIPVPFRNSLHPPSVYALRRLVQKLFPDMVICHSRHDSNIVALTRATLSWLTRSAPASMPFCPRTAPRWMRPRKLRWRCA
;
A
#
# COMPACT_ATOMS: atom_id res chain seq x y z
N MET A 1 2.04 -11.94 7.37
CA MET A 1 1.32 -10.66 7.16
C MET A 1 1.43 -10.29 5.70
N ASN A 2 0.42 -9.60 5.18
CA ASN A 2 0.40 -9.08 3.82
C ASN A 2 0.83 -7.60 3.86
N ILE A 3 1.95 -7.27 3.24
CA ILE A 3 2.54 -5.94 3.25
C ILE A 3 2.53 -5.39 1.83
N LEU A 4 1.92 -4.23 1.67
CA LEU A 4 1.87 -3.49 0.42
C LEU A 4 2.85 -2.32 0.48
N TYR A 5 3.84 -2.33 -0.39
CA TYR A 5 4.75 -1.21 -0.61
C TYR A 5 4.21 -0.37 -1.76
N THR A 6 4.29 0.95 -1.66
CA THR A 6 4.00 1.87 -2.76
C THR A 6 5.22 2.69 -3.12
N GLU A 7 5.44 2.89 -4.42
CA GLU A 7 6.43 3.83 -4.93
C GLU A 7 5.91 4.48 -6.21
N SER A 8 6.12 5.79 -6.33
CA SER A 8 5.70 6.58 -7.50
C SER A 8 6.88 7.12 -8.32
N SER A 9 8.10 7.09 -7.77
CA SER A 9 9.29 7.57 -8.46
C SER A 9 9.59 6.70 -9.70
N PRO A 10 9.92 7.30 -10.86
CA PRO A 10 10.41 6.55 -12.01
C PRO A 10 11.87 6.10 -11.82
N ASP A 11 12.64 6.87 -11.05
CA ASP A 11 14.07 6.69 -10.85
C ASP A 11 14.37 5.74 -9.69
N ILE A 12 15.62 5.28 -9.64
CA ILE A 12 16.15 4.46 -8.55
C ILE A 12 17.28 5.22 -7.87
N GLY A 13 17.15 5.43 -6.56
CA GLY A 13 18.17 6.00 -5.71
C GLY A 13 18.39 5.14 -4.47
N GLY A 14 19.07 5.71 -3.47
CA GLY A 14 19.36 5.00 -2.22
C GLY A 14 18.10 4.61 -1.43
N GLN A 15 17.04 5.42 -1.51
CA GLN A 15 15.79 5.16 -0.79
C GLN A 15 15.04 3.95 -1.38
N GLU A 16 15.01 3.86 -2.70
CA GLU A 16 14.38 2.78 -3.44
C GLU A 16 15.15 1.47 -3.26
N LEU A 17 16.49 1.52 -3.29
CA LEU A 17 17.33 0.35 -2.98
C LEU A 17 17.14 -0.11 -1.54
N GLN A 18 17.03 0.82 -0.59
CA GLN A 18 16.71 0.50 0.79
C GLN A 18 15.32 -0.14 0.92
N ALA A 19 14.33 0.35 0.16
CA ALA A 19 12.99 -0.23 0.12
C ALA A 19 13.03 -1.68 -0.40
N ILE A 20 13.81 -1.95 -1.44
CA ILE A 20 14.03 -3.32 -1.96
C ILE A 20 14.66 -4.22 -0.89
N ALA A 21 15.71 -3.75 -0.22
CA ALA A 21 16.35 -4.52 0.86
C ALA A 21 15.37 -4.81 2.01
N GLN A 22 14.51 -3.86 2.37
CA GLN A 22 13.44 -4.06 3.36
C GLN A 22 12.41 -5.09 2.89
N MET A 23 11.95 -5.00 1.63
CA MET A 23 11.03 -5.96 1.04
C MET A 23 11.62 -7.37 1.04
N GLN A 24 12.89 -7.53 0.68
CA GLN A 24 13.59 -8.81 0.77
C GLN A 24 13.63 -9.35 2.21
N ALA A 25 13.96 -8.51 3.19
CA ALA A 25 13.98 -8.91 4.59
C ALA A 25 12.60 -9.39 5.06
N MET A 26 11.54 -8.69 4.67
CA MET A 26 10.16 -9.09 4.98
C MET A 26 9.78 -10.41 4.30
N THR A 27 10.18 -10.62 3.04
CA THR A 27 9.98 -11.89 2.33
C THR A 27 10.72 -13.04 3.03
N ARG A 28 11.97 -12.83 3.45
CA ARG A 28 12.75 -13.81 4.23
C ARG A 28 12.09 -14.13 5.58
N ALA A 29 11.45 -13.14 6.21
CA ALA A 29 10.64 -13.30 7.41
C ALA A 29 9.27 -13.98 7.15
N ARG A 30 9.05 -14.57 5.97
CA ARG A 30 7.82 -15.28 5.56
C ARG A 30 6.59 -14.36 5.53
N HIS A 31 6.77 -13.08 5.24
CA HIS A 31 5.67 -12.17 4.96
C HIS A 31 5.37 -12.14 3.46
N GLN A 32 4.11 -11.92 3.09
CA GLN A 32 3.74 -11.71 1.70
C GLN A 32 3.96 -10.23 1.38
N VAL A 33 4.89 -9.96 0.47
CA VAL A 33 5.28 -8.61 0.08
C VAL A 33 4.83 -8.35 -1.34
N VAL A 34 4.17 -7.22 -1.55
CA VAL A 34 3.74 -6.76 -2.86
C VAL A 34 4.16 -5.31 -3.04
N LEU A 35 4.78 -5.00 -4.17
CA LEU A 35 5.12 -3.65 -4.58
C LEU A 35 4.08 -3.14 -5.57
N ALA A 36 3.47 -2.00 -5.28
CA ALA A 36 2.69 -1.23 -6.24
C ALA A 36 3.53 -0.04 -6.71
N CYS A 37 3.92 -0.05 -7.98
CA CYS A 37 4.70 1.03 -8.58
C CYS A 37 4.33 1.24 -10.05
N ARG A 38 4.93 2.24 -10.69
CA ARG A 38 4.75 2.46 -12.13
C ARG A 38 5.39 1.30 -12.91
N ALA A 39 4.74 0.87 -13.99
CA ALA A 39 5.23 -0.24 -14.81
C ALA A 39 6.67 0.00 -15.31
N ASP A 40 6.94 1.21 -15.80
CA ASP A 40 8.24 1.57 -16.38
C ASP A 40 9.21 2.19 -15.36
N SER A 41 9.11 1.80 -14.08
CA SER A 41 10.01 2.31 -13.03
C SER A 41 11.19 1.36 -12.82
N ARG A 42 12.37 1.93 -12.56
CA ARG A 42 13.58 1.12 -12.29
C ARG A 42 13.44 0.26 -11.03
N ILE A 43 12.65 0.70 -10.06
CA ILE A 43 12.33 -0.11 -8.87
C ILE A 43 11.50 -1.36 -9.21
N ALA A 44 10.66 -1.31 -10.26
CA ALA A 44 9.91 -2.49 -10.73
C ALA A 44 10.88 -3.56 -11.24
N GLU A 45 11.81 -3.17 -12.11
CA GLU A 45 12.85 -4.06 -12.65
C GLU A 45 13.68 -4.68 -11.52
N GLU A 46 14.10 -3.86 -10.55
CA GLU A 46 14.89 -4.35 -9.43
C GLU A 46 14.08 -5.30 -8.53
N ALA A 47 12.81 -4.98 -8.26
CA ALA A 47 11.92 -5.84 -7.48
C ALA A 47 11.71 -7.21 -8.14
N GLU A 48 11.54 -7.24 -9.47
CA GLU A 48 11.37 -8.46 -10.25
C GLU A 48 12.62 -9.35 -10.18
N LYS A 49 13.84 -8.78 -10.25
CA LYS A 49 15.10 -9.54 -10.06
C LYS A 49 15.16 -10.25 -8.72
N HIS A 50 14.53 -9.68 -7.68
CA HIS A 50 14.47 -10.24 -6.34
C HIS A 50 13.23 -11.10 -6.09
N ALA A 51 12.51 -11.48 -7.14
CA ALA A 51 11.26 -12.25 -7.10
C ALA A 51 10.16 -11.62 -6.21
N ILE A 52 10.18 -10.29 -6.08
CA ILE A 52 9.14 -9.54 -5.38
C ILE A 52 7.97 -9.34 -6.34
N LYS A 53 6.75 -9.55 -5.86
CA LYS A 53 5.56 -9.38 -6.67
C LYS A 53 5.30 -7.90 -6.94
N VAL A 54 5.38 -7.49 -8.20
CA VAL A 54 5.08 -6.13 -8.65
C VAL A 54 3.67 -6.05 -9.23
N ILE A 55 2.93 -4.99 -8.90
CA ILE A 55 1.62 -4.68 -9.47
C ILE A 55 1.66 -3.26 -10.04
N PRO A 56 1.45 -3.10 -11.35
CA PRO A 56 1.54 -1.79 -11.97
C PRO A 56 0.38 -0.89 -11.52
N VAL A 57 0.74 0.31 -11.04
CA VAL A 57 -0.18 1.40 -10.72
C VAL A 57 0.35 2.69 -11.37
N PRO A 58 -0.48 3.45 -12.10
CA PRO A 58 0.01 4.52 -12.97
C PRO A 58 0.78 5.66 -12.29
N PHE A 59 0.54 5.90 -10.98
CA PHE A 59 1.11 6.99 -10.16
C PHE A 59 1.57 8.21 -10.97
N ARG A 60 0.64 8.87 -11.68
CA ARG A 60 0.99 9.96 -12.62
C ARG A 60 1.35 11.24 -11.87
N ASN A 61 0.52 11.62 -10.90
CA ASN A 61 0.63 12.84 -10.09
C ASN A 61 0.20 12.55 -8.64
N SER A 62 0.47 13.47 -7.71
CA SER A 62 -0.01 13.41 -6.30
C SER A 62 -1.52 13.22 -6.15
N LEU A 63 -2.31 13.66 -7.12
CA LEU A 63 -3.77 13.57 -7.14
C LEU A 63 -4.19 12.95 -8.47
N HIS A 64 -4.19 11.61 -8.54
CA HIS A 64 -4.55 10.89 -9.75
C HIS A 64 -5.70 9.90 -9.45
N PRO A 65 -6.96 10.25 -9.78
CA PRO A 65 -8.12 9.42 -9.47
C PRO A 65 -8.02 7.97 -9.99
N PRO A 66 -7.48 7.69 -11.20
CA PRO A 66 -7.26 6.31 -11.64
C PRO A 66 -6.29 5.53 -10.76
N SER A 67 -5.26 6.18 -10.20
CA SER A 67 -4.33 5.53 -9.26
C SER A 67 -5.00 5.22 -7.93
N VAL A 68 -5.85 6.13 -7.42
CA VAL A 68 -6.66 5.89 -6.22
C VAL A 68 -7.59 4.70 -6.44
N TYR A 69 -8.24 4.61 -7.60
CA TYR A 69 -9.13 3.50 -7.93
C TYR A 69 -8.40 2.16 -8.06
N ALA A 70 -7.26 2.14 -8.76
CA ALA A 70 -6.42 0.96 -8.90
C ALA A 70 -5.92 0.48 -7.52
N LEU A 71 -5.40 1.40 -6.70
CA LEU A 71 -4.92 1.09 -5.35
C LEU A 71 -6.06 0.61 -4.45
N ARG A 72 -7.27 1.19 -4.58
CA ARG A 72 -8.47 0.73 -3.87
C ARG A 72 -8.81 -0.73 -4.21
N ARG A 73 -8.90 -1.06 -5.50
CA ARG A 73 -9.15 -2.44 -5.95
C ARG A 73 -8.06 -3.38 -5.44
N LEU A 74 -6.81 -2.91 -5.43
CA LEU A 74 -5.68 -3.68 -4.94
C LEU A 74 -5.79 -3.99 -3.45
N VAL A 75 -6.10 -2.99 -2.63
CA VAL A 75 -6.34 -3.14 -1.19
C VAL A 75 -7.51 -4.09 -0.93
N GLN A 76 -8.59 -3.99 -1.70
CA GLN A 76 -9.76 -4.88 -1.58
C GLN A 76 -9.45 -6.33 -2.01
N LYS A 77 -8.49 -6.55 -2.91
CA LYS A 77 -8.11 -7.90 -3.34
C LYS A 77 -7.08 -8.54 -2.41
N LEU A 78 -6.10 -7.77 -1.94
CA LEU A 78 -4.99 -8.28 -1.13
C LEU A 78 -5.27 -8.26 0.37
N PHE A 79 -6.20 -7.41 0.83
CA PHE A 79 -6.44 -7.13 2.25
C PHE A 79 -5.13 -6.98 3.04
N PRO A 80 -4.26 -6.01 2.69
CA PRO A 80 -2.96 -5.88 3.32
C PRO A 80 -3.10 -5.53 4.81
N ASP A 81 -2.26 -6.12 5.65
CA ASP A 81 -2.13 -5.77 7.06
C ASP A 81 -1.48 -4.39 7.22
N MET A 82 -0.52 -4.07 6.34
CA MET A 82 0.28 -2.85 6.39
C MET A 82 0.51 -2.30 4.98
N VAL A 83 0.50 -0.96 4.87
CA VAL A 83 0.91 -0.23 3.67
C VAL A 83 2.10 0.64 4.03
N ILE A 84 3.18 0.55 3.27
CA ILE A 84 4.41 1.34 3.45
C ILE A 84 4.60 2.19 2.20
N CYS A 85 4.67 3.51 2.38
CA CYS A 85 4.84 4.48 1.30
C CYS A 85 6.29 4.96 1.30
N HIS A 86 6.90 5.09 0.14
CA HIS A 86 8.30 5.51 -0.01
C HIS A 86 8.45 6.89 -0.68
N SER A 87 7.34 7.51 -1.09
CA SER A 87 7.31 8.82 -1.72
C SER A 87 6.30 9.79 -1.04
N ARG A 88 6.30 11.05 -1.47
CA ARG A 88 5.26 12.04 -1.11
C ARG A 88 3.99 11.89 -1.96
N HIS A 89 4.13 11.47 -3.21
CA HIS A 89 3.01 11.40 -4.16
C HIS A 89 2.13 10.16 -3.91
N ASP A 90 2.77 9.02 -3.66
CA ASP A 90 2.09 7.77 -3.32
C ASP A 90 1.41 7.87 -1.94
N SER A 91 2.02 8.52 -0.94
CA SER A 91 1.42 8.73 0.38
C SER A 91 0.13 9.56 0.32
N ASN A 92 0.06 10.59 -0.54
CA ASN A 92 -1.19 11.32 -0.81
C ASN A 92 -2.27 10.43 -1.43
N ILE A 93 -1.91 9.59 -2.41
CA ILE A 93 -2.83 8.65 -3.05
C ILE A 93 -3.31 7.58 -2.07
N VAL A 94 -2.43 7.07 -1.20
CA VAL A 94 -2.76 6.11 -0.14
C VAL A 94 -3.71 6.74 0.88
N ALA A 95 -3.47 8.00 1.28
CA ALA A 95 -4.35 8.74 2.17
C ALA A 95 -5.75 8.93 1.58
N LEU A 96 -5.85 9.31 0.30
CA LEU A 96 -7.13 9.42 -0.42
C LEU A 96 -7.82 8.05 -0.58
N THR A 97 -7.05 7.01 -0.87
CA THR A 97 -7.57 5.64 -0.95
C THR A 97 -8.17 5.23 0.40
N ARG A 98 -7.49 5.53 1.51
CA ARG A 98 -8.02 5.30 2.85
C ARG A 98 -9.28 6.12 3.12
N ALA A 99 -9.29 7.41 2.78
CA ALA A 99 -10.43 8.29 3.01
C ALA A 99 -11.67 7.77 2.27
N THR A 100 -11.53 7.45 0.99
CA THR A 100 -12.63 6.94 0.15
C THR A 100 -13.08 5.54 0.54
N LEU A 101 -12.19 4.67 1.01
CA LEU A 101 -12.57 3.36 1.56
C LEU A 101 -13.30 3.53 2.89
N SER A 102 -12.83 4.43 3.77
CA SER A 102 -13.44 4.70 5.07
C SER A 102 -14.83 5.36 4.96
N TRP A 103 -15.04 6.17 3.93
CA TRP A 103 -16.34 6.74 3.60
C TRP A 103 -17.29 5.64 3.12
N LEU A 104 -16.84 4.76 2.22
CA LEU A 104 -17.68 3.63 1.78
C LEU A 104 -18.03 2.69 2.94
N THR A 105 -17.11 2.42 3.87
CA THR A 105 -17.42 1.62 5.06
C THR A 105 -18.38 2.31 6.02
N ARG A 106 -18.47 3.64 6.00
CA ARG A 106 -19.40 4.42 6.83
C ARG A 106 -20.79 4.51 6.21
N SER A 107 -20.87 4.53 4.88
CA SER A 107 -22.12 4.68 4.12
C SER A 107 -22.73 3.34 3.67
N ALA A 108 -22.04 2.22 3.86
CA ALA A 108 -22.55 0.90 3.48
C ALA A 108 -23.68 0.46 4.44
N PRO A 109 -24.82 -0.04 3.91
CA PRO A 109 -25.88 -0.61 4.74
C PRO A 109 -25.35 -1.81 5.54
N ALA A 110 -25.90 -2.04 6.74
CA ALA A 110 -25.46 -3.07 7.69
C ALA A 110 -25.45 -4.51 7.11
N SER A 111 -26.04 -4.72 5.94
CA SER A 111 -26.11 -5.99 5.20
C SER A 111 -24.91 -6.26 4.27
N MET A 112 -24.02 -5.28 4.01
CA MET A 112 -22.76 -5.55 3.30
C MET A 112 -21.69 -6.11 4.26
N PRO A 113 -20.85 -7.07 3.85
CA PRO A 113 -19.91 -7.79 4.72
C PRO A 113 -18.68 -6.95 5.13
N PHE A 114 -18.78 -5.62 5.08
CA PHE A 114 -17.74 -4.72 5.57
C PHE A 114 -17.93 -4.47 7.06
N CYS A 115 -17.66 -5.50 7.85
CA CYS A 115 -17.50 -5.35 9.28
C CYS A 115 -16.25 -4.49 9.57
N PRO A 116 -16.25 -3.51 10.49
CA PRO A 116 -15.02 -2.81 10.88
C PRO A 116 -13.92 -3.76 11.44
N ARG A 117 -14.30 -5.00 11.79
CA ARG A 117 -13.37 -6.11 12.12
C ARG A 117 -12.74 -6.81 10.90
N THR A 118 -13.21 -6.57 9.68
CA THR A 118 -12.63 -7.08 8.42
C THR A 118 -11.90 -5.99 7.63
N ALA A 119 -11.94 -4.73 8.10
CA ALA A 119 -11.14 -3.65 7.52
C ALA A 119 -9.63 -3.96 7.67
N PRO A 120 -8.80 -3.64 6.64
CA PRO A 120 -7.35 -3.73 6.69
C PRO A 120 -6.80 -3.09 7.98
N ARG A 121 -5.84 -3.76 8.64
CA ARG A 121 -5.37 -3.35 9.98
C ARG A 121 -4.85 -1.92 10.00
N TRP A 122 -4.16 -1.49 8.95
CA TRP A 122 -3.66 -0.11 8.79
C TRP A 122 -4.75 0.97 8.65
N MET A 123 -6.00 0.59 8.33
CA MET A 123 -7.12 1.53 8.26
C MET A 123 -7.78 1.77 9.62
N ARG A 124 -7.63 0.85 10.57
CA ARG A 124 -8.29 0.94 11.89
C ARG A 124 -7.70 2.11 12.67
N PRO A 125 -8.52 2.92 13.34
CA PRO A 125 -8.01 3.88 14.30
C PRO A 125 -7.21 3.11 15.35
N ARG A 126 -5.89 3.34 15.43
CA ARG A 126 -5.12 2.90 16.59
C ARG A 126 -5.75 3.62 17.78
N LYS A 127 -6.37 2.88 18.71
CA LYS A 127 -6.50 3.40 20.07
C LYS A 127 -5.05 3.57 20.55
N LEU A 128 -4.50 4.78 20.48
CA LEU A 128 -3.28 5.11 21.20
C LEU A 128 -3.63 4.99 22.68
N ARG A 129 -3.41 3.80 23.24
CA ARG A 129 -3.39 3.61 24.68
C ARG A 129 -2.00 4.06 25.10
N TRP A 130 -1.82 5.36 25.31
CA TRP A 130 -0.68 5.88 26.04
C TRP A 130 -0.74 5.24 27.43
N ARG A 131 0.03 4.17 27.63
CA ARG A 131 0.44 3.77 28.98
C ARG A 131 1.67 4.62 29.25
N CYS A 132 1.50 5.72 29.98
CA CYS A 132 2.62 6.34 30.68
C CYS A 132 3.16 5.26 31.64
N ALA A 133 4.43 4.91 31.45
CA ALA A 133 5.21 4.19 32.44
C ALA A 133 5.72 5.20 33.47
#